data_AF-A0A2V9WD03-F1
#
_entry.id   AF-A0A2V9WD03-F1
#
_cell.length_a   1.000
_cell.length_b   1.000
_cell.length_c   1.000
_cell.angle_alpha   90.00
_cell.angle_beta   90.00
_cell.angle_gamma   90.00
#
_symmetry.space_group_name_H-M   'P 1'
#
loop_
_entity.id
_entity.type
_entity.pdbx_description
1 polymer ?
#
loop_
_entity_poly.entity_id
_entity_poly.type
_entity_poly.pdbx_seq_one_letter_code
_entity_poly.pdbx_strand_id
1 'polypeptide(L)'
;MSDLAPSLQQEVARLAAAPEVRSAFNWFRTQEAQLAHWQMEMARIPAPPFGESARGAWLAERFREVGLDDVRIDDVGNVFGTGGGTSP
;
A
#
# COMPACT_ATOMS: atom_id res chain seq x y z
N MET A 1 -30.10 12.18 12.47
CA MET A 1 -29.08 11.51 11.62
C MET A 1 -28.66 12.34 10.39
N SER A 2 -29.04 13.63 10.26
CA SER A 2 -28.80 14.42 9.03
C SER A 2 -27.54 15.31 9.07
N ASP A 3 -26.92 15.52 10.23
CA ASP A 3 -25.76 16.43 10.37
C ASP A 3 -24.38 15.76 10.27
N LEU A 4 -24.34 14.43 10.11
CA LEU A 4 -23.10 13.64 10.01
C LEU A 4 -22.37 13.82 8.68
N ALA A 5 -23.10 14.00 7.59
CA ALA A 5 -22.51 14.11 6.26
C ALA A 5 -21.77 15.45 6.07
N PRO A 6 -22.34 16.62 6.46
CA PRO A 6 -21.60 17.88 6.42
C PRO A 6 -20.34 17.86 7.31
N SER A 7 -20.41 17.29 8.51
CA SER A 7 -19.26 17.22 9.41
C SER A 7 -18.15 16.31 8.88
N LEU A 8 -18.50 15.19 8.22
CA LEU A 8 -17.52 14.31 7.59
C LEU A 8 -16.84 14.98 6.39
N GLN A 9 -17.59 15.71 5.57
CA GLN A 9 -17.03 16.46 4.45
C GLN A 9 -16.04 17.53 4.93
N GLN A 10 -16.36 18.23 6.02
CA GLN A 10 -15.46 19.19 6.65
C GLN A 10 -14.19 18.53 7.19
N GLU A 11 -14.32 17.36 7.81
CA GLU A 11 -13.20 16.56 8.31
C GLU A 11 -12.27 16.10 7.19
N VAL A 12 -12.83 15.55 6.11
CA VAL A 12 -12.08 15.15 4.91
C VAL A 12 -11.38 16.35 4.28
N ALA A 13 -12.08 17.49 4.16
CA ALA A 13 -11.48 18.72 3.64
C ALA A 13 -10.31 19.21 4.50
N ARG A 14 -10.43 19.12 5.84
CA ARG A 14 -9.36 19.47 6.77
C ARG A 14 -8.15 18.57 6.57
N LEU A 15 -8.33 17.25 6.53
CA LEU A 15 -7.23 16.30 6.31
C LEU A 15 -6.59 16.48 4.92
N ALA A 16 -7.39 16.66 3.87
CA ALA A 16 -6.89 16.91 2.52
C ALA A 16 -6.13 18.26 2.38
N ALA A 17 -6.39 19.20 3.28
CA ALA A 17 -5.65 20.46 3.36
C ALA A 17 -4.32 20.34 4.11
N ALA A 18 -4.12 19.29 4.91
CA ALA A 18 -2.89 19.08 5.67
C ALA A 18 -1.67 18.96 4.72
N PRO A 19 -0.57 19.69 4.96
CA PRO A 19 0.63 19.65 4.12
C PRO A 19 1.19 18.24 3.91
N GLU A 20 1.17 17.40 4.95
CA GLU A 20 1.66 16.02 4.93
C GLU A 20 0.83 15.16 3.98
N VAL A 21 -0.50 15.30 4.02
CA VAL A 21 -1.41 14.59 3.11
C VAL A 21 -1.20 15.06 1.68
N ARG A 22 -1.10 16.37 1.45
CA ARG A 22 -0.83 16.91 0.10
C ARG A 22 0.51 16.41 -0.45
N SER A 23 1.54 16.38 0.39
CA SER A 23 2.86 15.85 0.03
C SER A 23 2.78 14.37 -0.36
N ALA A 24 2.08 13.56 0.42
CA ALA A 24 1.87 12.14 0.13
C ALA A 24 1.16 11.94 -1.23
N PHE A 25 0.08 12.70 -1.50
CA PHE A 25 -0.60 12.64 -2.79
C PHE A 25 0.27 13.08 -3.97
N ASN A 26 1.10 14.12 -3.78
CA ASN A 26 2.05 14.54 -4.80
C ASN A 26 3.10 13.47 -5.08
N TRP A 27 3.60 12.80 -4.04
CA TRP A 27 4.49 11.66 -4.19
C TRP A 27 3.82 10.53 -4.99
N PHE A 28 2.58 10.15 -4.68
CA PHE A 28 1.86 9.14 -5.47
C PHE A 28 1.75 9.50 -6.95
N ARG A 29 1.50 10.78 -7.27
CA ARG A 29 1.47 11.25 -8.66
C ARG A 29 2.82 11.13 -9.34
N THR A 30 3.92 11.43 -8.65
CA THR A 30 5.26 11.31 -9.24
C THR A 30 5.71 9.85 -9.39
N GLN A 31 5.15 8.93 -8.59
CA GLN A 31 5.47 7.50 -8.66
C GLN A 31 4.54 6.68 -9.58
N GLU A 32 3.54 7.31 -10.23
CA GLU A 32 2.49 6.60 -10.98
C GLU A 32 3.06 5.56 -11.97
N ALA A 33 4.06 5.94 -12.77
CA ALA A 33 4.68 5.05 -13.75
C ALA A 33 5.37 3.83 -13.09
N GLN A 34 6.04 4.04 -11.96
CA GLN A 34 6.71 2.95 -11.22
C GLN A 34 5.70 2.01 -10.57
N LEU A 35 4.64 2.57 -9.97
CA LEU A 35 3.56 1.79 -9.37
C LEU A 35 2.84 0.95 -10.43
N ALA A 36 2.52 1.54 -11.59
CA ALA A 36 1.94 0.82 -12.72
C ALA A 36 2.87 -0.30 -13.21
N HIS A 37 4.18 -0.04 -13.30
CA HIS A 37 5.17 -1.05 -13.68
C HIS A 37 5.16 -2.24 -12.71
N TRP A 38 5.25 -2.00 -11.40
CA TRP A 38 5.20 -3.06 -10.38
C TRP A 38 3.88 -3.83 -10.42
N GLN A 39 2.75 -3.16 -10.63
CA GLN A 39 1.45 -3.83 -10.80
C GLN A 39 1.46 -4.78 -11.99
N MET A 40 2.03 -4.35 -13.13
CA MET A 40 2.16 -5.20 -14.32
C MET A 40 3.09 -6.38 -14.09
N GLU A 41 4.23 -6.18 -13.42
CA GLU A 41 5.16 -7.26 -13.05
C GLU A 41 4.47 -8.29 -12.16
N MET A 42 3.82 -7.84 -11.08
CA MET A 42 3.08 -8.70 -10.18
C MET A 42 1.98 -9.47 -10.90
N ALA A 43 1.20 -8.79 -11.75
CA ALA A 43 0.07 -9.39 -12.47
C ALA A 43 0.52 -10.50 -13.45
N ARG A 44 1.70 -10.36 -14.07
CA ARG A 44 2.27 -11.35 -15.00
C ARG A 44 2.69 -12.65 -14.33
N ILE A 45 2.91 -12.66 -13.01
CA ILE A 45 3.21 -13.90 -12.29
C ILE A 45 1.93 -14.74 -12.26
N PRO A 46 1.92 -15.98 -12.77
CA PRO A 46 0.75 -16.84 -12.64
C PRO A 46 0.42 -17.10 -11.17
N ALA A 47 -0.86 -17.00 -10.80
CA ALA A 47 -1.38 -17.51 -9.55
C ALA A 47 -2.76 -18.11 -9.79
N PRO A 48 -2.83 -19.34 -10.32
CA PRO A 48 -4.07 -20.09 -10.31
C PRO A 48 -4.51 -20.33 -8.85
N PRO A 49 -5.76 -20.76 -8.60
CA PRO A 49 -6.20 -21.10 -7.25
C PRO A 49 -5.21 -22.05 -6.57
N PHE A 50 -4.74 -21.68 -5.36
CA PHE A 50 -3.72 -22.40 -4.57
C PHE A 50 -2.30 -22.39 -5.16
N GLY A 51 -2.04 -21.55 -6.17
CA GLY A 51 -0.76 -21.40 -6.87
C GLY A 51 -0.11 -20.03 -6.68
N GLU A 52 -0.44 -19.31 -5.61
CA GLU A 52 -0.01 -17.94 -5.34
C GLU A 52 1.45 -17.83 -4.86
N SER A 53 2.14 -18.93 -4.53
CA SER A 53 3.44 -18.91 -3.85
C SER A 53 4.52 -18.09 -4.58
N ALA A 54 4.59 -18.18 -5.91
CA ALA A 54 5.54 -17.39 -6.69
C ALA A 54 5.26 -15.88 -6.62
N ARG A 55 3.97 -15.50 -6.63
CA ARG A 55 3.55 -14.09 -6.52
C ARG A 55 3.81 -13.56 -5.11
N GLY A 56 3.55 -14.38 -4.08
CA GLY A 56 3.86 -14.06 -2.69
C GLY A 56 5.36 -13.85 -2.45
N ALA A 57 6.21 -14.74 -2.98
CA ALA A 57 7.67 -14.60 -2.88
C ALA A 57 8.18 -13.32 -3.54
N TRP A 58 7.65 -12.96 -4.72
CA TRP A 58 7.97 -11.71 -5.39
C TRP A 58 7.56 -10.48 -4.56
N LEU A 59 6.36 -10.49 -3.98
CA LEU A 59 5.87 -9.38 -3.15
C LEU A 59 6.70 -9.22 -1.87
N ALA A 60 7.09 -10.34 -1.24
CA ALA A 60 7.98 -10.32 -0.08
C ALA A 60 9.34 -9.68 -0.41
N GLU A 61 9.89 -9.94 -1.59
CA GLU A 61 11.13 -9.29 -2.01
C GLU A 61 10.95 -7.78 -2.18
N ARG A 62 9.84 -7.33 -2.81
CA ARG A 62 9.52 -5.89 -2.90
C ARG A 62 9.37 -5.25 -1.51
N PHE A 63 8.77 -5.95 -0.54
CA PHE A 63 8.64 -5.45 0.84
C PHE A 63 10.02 -5.21 1.49
N ARG A 64 10.98 -6.12 1.28
CA ARG A 64 12.36 -5.95 1.77
C ARG A 64 13.06 -4.79 1.07
N GLU A 65 12.89 -4.67 -0.25
CA GLU A 65 13.51 -3.59 -1.04
C GLU A 65 13.05 -2.19 -0.61
N VAL A 66 11.77 -2.04 -0.23
CA VAL A 66 11.23 -0.76 0.27
C VAL A 66 11.51 -0.53 1.77
N GLY A 67 12.23 -1.45 2.42
CA GLY A 67 12.70 -1.30 3.79
C GLY A 67 11.70 -1.67 4.88
N LEU A 68 10.74 -2.55 4.60
CA LEU A 68 9.91 -3.12 5.66
C LEU A 68 10.68 -4.19 6.45
N ASP A 69 10.44 -4.22 7.76
CA ASP A 69 10.94 -5.21 8.71
C ASP A 69 9.97 -6.41 8.82
N ASP A 70 10.40 -7.48 9.51
CA ASP A 70 9.62 -8.70 9.77
C ASP A 70 8.87 -9.24 8.54
N VAL A 71 9.54 -9.25 7.38
CA VAL A 71 8.91 -9.70 6.13
C VAL A 71 8.75 -11.21 6.14
N ARG A 72 7.51 -11.67 6.26
CA ARG A 72 7.16 -13.09 6.37
C ARG A 72 5.97 -13.47 5.50
N ILE A 73 5.92 -14.75 5.13
CA ILE A 73 4.80 -15.36 4.41
C ILE A 73 4.20 -16.41 5.34
N ASP A 74 2.87 -16.42 5.51
CA ASP A 74 2.19 -17.46 6.28
C ASP A 74 1.88 -18.71 5.44
N ASP A 75 1.35 -19.75 6.09
CA ASP A 75 1.08 -21.04 5.45
C ASP A 75 0.03 -20.97 4.34
N VAL A 76 -0.79 -19.91 4.29
CA VAL A 76 -1.82 -19.70 3.26
C VAL A 76 -1.37 -18.70 2.17
N GLY A 77 -0.15 -18.17 2.28
CA GLY A 77 0.47 -17.32 1.26
C GLY A 77 0.29 -15.81 1.45
N ASN A 78 -0.24 -15.34 2.58
CA ASN A 78 -0.29 -13.91 2.87
C ASN A 78 1.12 -13.38 3.15
N VAL A 79 1.43 -12.20 2.62
CA VAL A 79 2.72 -11.53 2.82
C VAL A 79 2.54 -10.39 3.80
N PHE A 80 3.34 -10.41 4.88
CA PHE A 80 3.36 -9.38 5.90
C PHE A 80 4.71 -8.67 5.90
N GLY A 81 4.70 -7.39 6.30
CA GLY A 81 5.88 -6.60 6.60
C GLY A 81 5.48 -5.47 7.54
N THR A 82 6.38 -5.09 8.43
CA THR A 82 6.16 -4.02 9.41
C THR A 82 7.04 -2.83 9.08
N GLY A 83 6.46 -1.64 9.01
CA GLY A 83 7.24 -0.40 8.98
C GLY A 83 7.28 0.20 10.38
N GLY A 84 8.43 0.72 10.79
CA GLY A 84 8.52 1.56 11.99
C GLY A 84 7.64 2.79 11.82
N GLY A 85 6.43 2.74 12.38
CA GLY A 85 5.62 3.94 12.54
C GLY A 85 6.30 4.83 13.56
N THR A 86 6.79 6.00 13.17
CA THR A 86 7.01 7.06 14.15
C THR A 86 5.63 7.46 14.66
N SER A 87 5.37 7.16 15.94
CA SER A 87 4.27 7.84 16.63
C SER A 87 4.52 9.36 16.48
N PRO A 88 3.48 10.16 16.20
CA PRO A 88 3.64 11.61 16.15
C PRO A 88 4.14 12.17 17.49
#